data_AF-A0A2V5UT72-F1
#
_entry.id   AF-A0A2V5UT72-F1
#
_cell.length_a   1.000
_cell.length_b   1.000
_cell.length_c   1.000
_cell.angle_alpha   90.00
_cell.angle_beta   90.00
_cell.angle_gamma   90.00
#
_symmetry.space_group_name_H-M   'P 1'
#
loop_
_entity.id
_entity.type
_entity.pdbx_description
1 polymer ?
#
loop_
_entity_poly.entity_id
_entity_poly.type
_entity_poly.pdbx_seq_one_letter_code
_entity_poly.pdbx_strand_id
1 'polypeptide(L)'
;MRHARFLDVTSLAIEELPSAIKEDVEEYLKNHPRSPAARLRPKIGIADDVWLAFIGPELREGASGLGQTPRDALEDFNRHFMEPLISRNGSGQG
;
A
#
# COMPACT_ATOMS: atom_id res chain seq x y z
N MET A 1 19.52 -15.39 -13.90
CA MET A 1 19.01 -14.51 -12.85
C MET A 1 18.09 -13.50 -13.52
N ARG A 2 16.77 -13.60 -13.32
CA ARG A 2 15.80 -12.67 -13.92
C ARG A 2 16.00 -11.32 -13.25
N HIS A 3 16.44 -10.33 -14.03
CA HIS A 3 16.28 -8.93 -13.65
C HIS A 3 14.78 -8.69 -13.45
N ALA A 4 14.33 -8.58 -12.20
CA ALA A 4 13.14 -7.79 -11.94
C ALA A 4 13.54 -6.36 -12.34
N ARG A 5 13.18 -5.96 -13.57
CA ARG A 5 13.00 -4.55 -13.87
C ARG A 5 11.88 -4.14 -12.92
N PHE A 6 12.23 -3.72 -11.72
CA PHE A 6 11.30 -3.01 -10.85
C PHE A 6 10.77 -1.89 -11.73
N LEU A 7 9.45 -1.90 -11.96
CA LEU A 7 8.78 -0.78 -12.61
C LEU A 7 9.32 0.50 -11.96
N ASP A 8 9.54 1.55 -12.75
CA ASP A 8 9.89 2.87 -12.24
C ASP A 8 8.67 3.39 -11.45
N VAL A 9 8.50 2.88 -10.23
CA VAL A 9 7.40 3.23 -9.35
C VAL A 9 7.79 4.54 -8.71
N THR A 10 7.24 5.63 -9.25
CA THR A 10 7.29 6.91 -8.54
C THR A 10 6.35 6.79 -7.33
N SER A 11 6.94 6.60 -6.15
CA SER A 11 6.22 6.58 -4.88
C SER A 11 6.43 7.88 -4.12
N LEU A 12 5.33 8.50 -3.71
CA LEU A 12 5.32 9.77 -3.00
C LEU A 12 4.70 9.59 -1.61
N ALA A 13 5.16 10.36 -0.63
CA ALA A 13 4.38 10.50 0.60
C ALA A 13 3.04 11.17 0.28
N ILE A 14 2.01 10.92 1.10
CA ILE A 14 0.67 11.52 0.91
C ILE A 14 0.76 13.05 0.81
N GLU A 15 1.69 13.66 1.54
CA GLU A 15 1.90 15.10 1.56
C GLU A 15 2.43 15.67 0.25
N GLU A 16 3.14 14.84 -0.53
CA GLU A 16 3.81 15.17 -1.79
C GLU A 16 2.97 14.80 -3.02
N LEU A 17 1.81 14.18 -2.83
CA LEU A 17 0.90 13.86 -3.92
C LEU A 17 0.32 15.13 -4.57
N PRO A 18 -0.02 15.07 -5.87
CA PRO A 18 -0.76 16.15 -6.52
C PRO A 18 -2.04 16.48 -5.74
N SER A 19 -2.40 17.76 -5.64
CA SER A 19 -3.45 18.24 -4.72
C SER A 19 -4.76 17.47 -4.83
N ALA A 20 -5.25 17.21 -6.04
CA ALA A 20 -6.48 16.45 -6.26
C ALA A 20 -6.42 15.03 -5.67
N ILE A 21 -5.30 14.32 -5.84
CA ILE A 21 -5.09 12.97 -5.30
C ILE A 21 -4.91 13.03 -3.79
N LYS A 22 -4.16 14.02 -3.30
CA LYS A 22 -3.94 14.24 -1.87
C LYS A 22 -5.25 14.48 -1.13
N GLU A 23 -6.09 15.38 -1.63
CA GLU A 23 -7.39 15.69 -1.04
C GLU A 23 -8.28 14.45 -0.97
N ASP A 24 -8.30 13.66 -2.06
CA ASP A 24 -9.04 12.41 -2.14
C ASP A 24 -8.58 11.36 -1.11
N VAL A 25 -7.27 11.18 -1.00
CA VAL A 25 -6.65 10.29 -0.01
C VAL A 25 -6.90 10.79 1.41
N GLU A 26 -6.71 12.08 1.69
CA GLU A 26 -6.94 12.67 3.01
C GLU A 26 -8.41 12.56 3.45
N GLU A 27 -9.35 12.78 2.53
CA GLU A 27 -10.79 12.56 2.79
C GLU A 27 -11.05 11.10 3.18
N TYR A 28 -10.50 10.14 2.43
CA TYR A 28 -10.64 8.72 2.76
C TYR A 28 -10.09 8.41 4.15
N LEU A 29 -8.89 8.89 4.50
CA LEU A 29 -8.27 8.65 5.80
C LEU A 29 -9.06 9.29 6.96
N LYS A 30 -9.60 10.50 6.75
CA LYS A 30 -10.48 11.17 7.73
C LYS A 30 -11.77 10.40 7.98
N ASN A 31 -12.34 9.80 6.94
CA ASN A 31 -13.55 8.98 7.04
C ASN A 31 -13.27 7.59 7.66
N HIS A 32 -12.02 7.12 7.65
CA HIS A 32 -11.60 5.83 8.18
C HIS A 32 -10.50 5.94 9.26
N PRO A 33 -10.71 6.69 10.36
CA PRO A 33 -9.66 7.05 11.32
C PRO A 33 -9.10 5.85 12.11
N ARG A 34 -9.80 4.72 12.13
CA ARG A 34 -9.37 3.49 12.81
C ARG A 34 -8.68 2.48 11.89
N SER A 35 -8.59 2.78 10.60
CA SER A 35 -7.95 1.90 9.61
C SER A 35 -6.43 1.88 9.78
N PRO A 36 -5.75 0.78 9.39
CA PRO A 36 -4.29 0.73 9.28
C PRO A 36 -3.72 1.88 8.45
N ALA A 37 -4.33 2.20 7.31
CA ALA A 37 -3.92 3.29 6.43
C ALA A 37 -3.93 4.66 7.14
N ALA A 38 -4.96 4.96 7.94
CA ALA A 38 -5.04 6.23 8.66
C ALA A 38 -3.96 6.36 9.75
N ARG A 39 -3.52 5.22 10.32
CA ARG A 39 -2.50 5.19 11.38
C ARG A 39 -1.08 5.18 10.83
N LEU A 40 -0.85 4.41 9.78
CA LEU A 40 0.48 4.16 9.22
C LEU A 40 0.83 5.10 8.08
N ARG A 41 -0.18 5.72 7.45
CA ARG A 41 -0.05 6.68 6.36
C ARG A 41 0.90 6.19 5.26
N PRO A 42 0.52 5.14 4.52
CA PRO A 42 1.38 4.53 3.52
C PRO A 42 1.79 5.52 2.42
N LYS A 43 2.96 5.26 1.83
CA LYS A 43 3.33 5.93 0.59
C LYS A 43 2.42 5.46 -0.52
N ILE A 44 2.12 6.37 -1.43
CA ILE A 44 1.29 6.10 -2.60
C ILE A 44 2.19 6.13 -3.83
N GLY A 45 2.16 5.05 -4.61
CA GLY A 45 2.86 4.95 -5.87
C GLY A 45 1.91 4.58 -7.00
N ILE A 46 2.38 4.80 -8.23
CA ILE A 46 1.73 4.30 -9.44
C ILE A 46 2.73 3.49 -10.25
N ALA A 47 2.30 2.33 -10.73
CA ALA A 47 3.05 1.47 -11.61
C ALA A 47 2.17 1.10 -12.79
N ASP A 48 2.54 1.55 -14.00
CA ASP A 48 1.72 1.44 -15.21
C ASP A 48 0.39 2.18 -15.01
N ASP A 49 -0.70 1.47 -14.72
CA ASP A 49 -2.01 2.03 -14.37
C ASP A 49 -2.54 1.52 -13.01
N VAL A 50 -1.67 0.93 -12.19
CA VAL A 50 -2.04 0.37 -10.88
C VAL A 50 -1.50 1.24 -9.75
N TRP A 51 -2.39 1.64 -8.85
CA TRP A 51 -2.06 2.34 -7.62
C TRP A 51 -1.57 1.37 -6.55
N LEU A 52 -0.55 1.81 -5.81
CA LEU A 52 0.14 1.06 -4.78
C LEU A 52 0.09 1.85 -3.47
N ALA A 53 -0.29 1.21 -2.38
CA ALA A 53 -0.15 1.75 -1.02
C ALA A 53 0.78 0.85 -0.22
N PHE A 54 1.91 1.35 0.30
CA PHE A 54 2.86 0.51 1.03
C PHE A 54 3.64 1.26 2.11
N ILE A 55 4.23 0.51 3.04
CA ILE A 55 5.04 1.04 4.15
C ILE A 55 6.51 0.64 3.98
N GLY A 56 7.41 1.62 4.06
CA GLY A 56 8.85 1.41 4.08
C GLY A 56 9.61 2.05 2.92
N PRO A 57 10.93 1.83 2.85
CA PRO A 57 11.77 2.31 1.75
C PRO A 57 11.54 1.53 0.45
N GLU A 58 10.98 0.33 0.52
CA GLU A 58 10.81 -0.60 -0.59
C GLU A 58 9.43 -1.26 -0.52
N LEU A 59 8.90 -1.65 -1.69
CA LEU A 59 7.70 -2.47 -1.81
C LEU A 59 7.97 -3.85 -1.20
N ARG A 60 7.29 -4.17 -0.09
CA ARG A 60 7.32 -5.50 0.53
C ARG A 60 6.01 -6.23 0.28
N GLU A 61 6.12 -7.44 -0.28
CA GLU A 61 4.98 -8.36 -0.43
C GLU A 61 4.27 -8.57 0.93
N GLY A 62 2.95 -8.45 0.94
CA GLY A 62 2.11 -8.61 2.14
C GLY A 62 1.96 -7.37 3.03
N ALA A 63 2.69 -6.27 2.76
CA ALA A 63 2.52 -4.98 3.42
C ALA A 63 2.20 -3.86 2.41
N SER A 64 1.60 -4.24 1.28
CA SER A 64 1.22 -3.38 0.18
C SER A 64 -0.22 -3.66 -0.24
N GLY A 65 -0.99 -2.61 -0.55
CA GLY A 65 -2.29 -2.70 -1.19
C GLY A 65 -2.24 -2.23 -2.64
N LEU A 66 -3.11 -2.80 -3.47
CA LEU A 66 -3.22 -2.55 -4.91
C LEU A 66 -4.61 -2.02 -5.28
N GLY A 67 -4.68 -1.14 -6.27
CA GLY A 67 -5.97 -0.60 -6.71
C GLY A 67 -5.93 0.07 -8.08
N GLN A 68 -7.12 0.29 -8.65
CA GLN A 68 -7.28 1.12 -9.85
C GLN A 68 -7.36 2.62 -9.50
N THR A 69 -7.59 2.93 -8.22
CA THR A 69 -7.56 4.27 -7.66
C THR A 69 -6.72 4.30 -6.39
N PRO A 70 -6.27 5.49 -5.93
CA PRO A 70 -5.61 5.64 -4.64
C PRO A 70 -6.44 5.07 -3.48
N ARG A 71 -7.77 5.26 -3.50
CA ARG A 71 -8.69 4.73 -2.48
C ARG A 71 -8.74 3.21 -2.49
N ASP A 72 -8.82 2.59 -3.67
CA ASP A 72 -8.82 1.13 -3.78
C ASP A 72 -7.54 0.53 -3.22
N ALA A 73 -6.38 1.15 -3.52
CA ALA A 73 -5.11 0.69 -2.98
C ALA A 73 -5.04 0.81 -1.45
N LEU A 74 -5.64 1.87 -0.88
CA LEU A 74 -5.75 2.03 0.58
C LEU A 74 -6.71 1.02 1.21
N GLU A 75 -7.84 0.74 0.55
CA GLU A 75 -8.79 -0.27 1.01
C GLU A 75 -8.17 -1.67 1.00
N ASP A 76 -7.47 -2.01 -0.06
CA ASP A 76 -6.74 -3.27 -0.20
C ASP A 76 -5.61 -3.38 0.85
N PHE A 77 -4.85 -2.30 1.06
CA PHE A 77 -3.85 -2.22 2.13
C PHE A 77 -4.48 -2.46 3.51
N ASN A 78 -5.64 -1.86 3.77
CA ASN A 78 -6.36 -2.06 5.02
C ASN A 78 -6.78 -3.51 5.22
N ARG A 79 -7.21 -4.21 4.16
CA ARG A 79 -7.60 -5.63 4.20
C ARG A 79 -6.39 -6.54 4.47
N HIS A 80 -5.31 -6.38 3.70
CA HIS A 80 -4.11 -7.21 3.84
C HIS A 80 -3.35 -6.96 5.14
N PHE A 81 -3.37 -5.74 5.68
CA PHE A 81 -2.81 -5.48 7.00
C PHE A 81 -3.66 -6.05 8.15
N MET A 82 -4.95 -6.28 7.90
CA MET A 82 -5.87 -6.93 8.84
C MET A 82 -5.91 -8.45 8.68
N GLU A 83 -5.33 -9.02 7.63
CA GLU A 83 -5.12 -10.46 7.59
C GLU A 83 -4.19 -10.82 8.75
N PRO A 84 -4.59 -11.72 9.66
CA PRO A 84 -3.65 -12.25 10.62
C PRO A 84 -2.46 -12.73 9.79
N LEU A 85 -1.25 -12.31 10.19
CA LEU A 85 -0.03 -13.00 9.82
C LEU A 85 -0.19 -14.41 10.38
N ILE A 86 -0.97 -15.26 9.70
CA ILE A 86 -0.93 -16.70 9.91
C ILE A 86 0.45 -17.03 9.41
N SER A 87 1.38 -16.96 10.36
CA SER A 87 2.73 -17.39 10.21
C SER A 87 2.65 -18.71 9.46
N ARG A 88 3.04 -18.71 8.19
CA ARG A 88 3.27 -19.93 7.44
C ARG A 88 4.56 -20.58 7.95
N ASN A 89 4.73 -20.65 9.27
CA ASN A 89 5.59 -21.59 9.96
C ASN A 89 4.71 -22.77 10.36
N GLY A 90 4.23 -23.48 9.35
CA GLY A 90 3.70 -24.82 9.48
C GLY A 90 4.46 -25.70 8.51
N SER A 91 5.14 -26.73 9.06
CA SER A 91 5.74 -27.88 8.38
C SER A 91 7.00 -27.64 7.52
N GLY A 92 8.15 -27.76 8.18
CA GLY A 92 9.45 -27.92 7.54
C GLY A 92 10.46 -28.62 8.45
N GLN A 93 10.21 -29.90 8.72
CA GLN A 93 11.19 -30.94 9.08
C GLN A 93 11.78 -30.95 10.51
N GLY A 94 11.72 -32.14 11.14
CA GLY A 94 12.34 -32.48 12.42
C GLY A 94 11.53 -33.54 13.14
#